data_AF-A0A7C7QHF5-F1
#
_entry.id   AF-A0A7C7QHF5-F1
#
_cell.length_a   1.000
_cell.length_b   1.000
_cell.length_c   1.000
_cell.angle_alpha   90.00
_cell.angle_beta   90.00
_cell.angle_gamma   90.00
#
_symmetry.space_group_name_H-M   'P 1'
#
loop_
_entity.id
_entity.type
_entity.pdbx_description
1 polymer ?
#
loop_
_entity_poly.entity_id
_entity_poly.type
_entity_poly.pdbx_seq_one_letter_code
_entity_poly.pdbx_strand_id
1 'polypeptide(L)' 'MTMTFKPKADPLQRKSSDKGYRVAWKYKYKFEKGHFDEELTYGEALRKAEELEAKEPDKVFWPELMYEQ' A
#
# COMPACT_ATOMS: atom_id res chain seq x y z
N MET A 1 -10.60 -22.75 11.81
CA MET A 1 -9.28 -22.14 12.02
C MET A 1 -9.45 -20.64 11.96
N THR A 2 -9.16 -19.94 13.06
CA THR A 2 -9.15 -18.48 13.06
C THR A 2 -7.80 -18.04 12.52
N MET A 3 -7.74 -17.50 11.30
CA MET A 3 -6.51 -16.91 10.80
C MET A 3 -6.30 -15.57 11.50
N THR A 4 -5.22 -15.46 12.28
CA THR A 4 -4.84 -14.21 12.93
C THR A 4 -3.91 -13.45 11.99
N PHE A 5 -4.45 -12.46 11.26
CA PHE A 5 -3.66 -11.57 10.43
C PHE A 5 -3.00 -10.50 11.31
N LYS A 6 -1.69 -10.63 11.53
CA LYS A 6 -0.92 -9.64 12.29
C LYS A 6 -0.43 -8.54 11.33
N PRO A 7 -0.70 -7.25 11.60
CA PRO A 7 -0.15 -6.19 10.79
C PRO A 7 1.37 -6.11 10.95
N LYS A 8 2.10 -5.83 9.86
CA LYS A 8 3.56 -5.69 9.90
C LYS A 8 4.05 -4.35 10.49
N ALA A 9 3.16 -3.38 10.67
CA ALA A 9 3.42 -2.08 11.28
C ALA A 9 2.24 -1.65 12.15
N ASP A 10 2.39 -0.57 12.93
CA ASP A 10 1.31 -0.01 13.74
C ASP A 10 0.16 0.48 12.84
N PRO A 11 -1.04 -0.12 12.90
CA PRO A 11 -2.15 0.28 12.04
C PRO A 11 -2.77 1.63 12.46
N LEU A 12 -2.51 2.10 13.67
CA LEU A 12 -3.03 3.36 14.22
C LEU A 12 -2.10 4.55 13.94
N GLN A 13 -0.80 4.31 13.76
CA GLN A 13 0.19 5.34 13.49
C GLN A 13 1.05 4.98 12.28
N ARG A 14 1.02 5.82 11.24
CA ARG A 14 1.82 5.65 10.02
C ARG A 14 3.03 6.56 10.04
N LYS A 15 4.16 6.11 10.59
CA LYS A 15 5.41 6.90 10.55
C LYS A 15 6.14 6.62 9.25
N SER A 16 6.76 7.64 8.68
CA SER A 16 7.47 7.53 7.39
C SER A 16 8.52 6.42 7.37
N SER A 17 9.15 6.13 8.52
CA SER A 17 10.16 5.09 8.70
C SER A 17 9.61 3.68 8.93
N ASP A 18 8.31 3.53 9.15
CA ASP A 18 7.72 2.22 9.46
C ASP A 18 7.73 1.33 8.22
N LYS A 19 8.34 0.14 8.34
CA LYS A 19 8.32 -0.92 7.31
C LYS A 19 6.98 -1.66 7.29
N GLY A 20 6.82 -2.61 6.37
CA GLY A 20 5.60 -3.39 6.27
C GLY A 20 4.50 -2.71 5.47
N TYR A 21 4.85 -1.79 4.58
CA TYR A 21 3.92 -1.18 3.63
C TYR A 21 4.23 -1.64 2.22
N ARG A 22 3.25 -1.55 1.34
CA ARG A 22 3.39 -1.72 -0.11
C ARG A 22 2.58 -0.66 -0.83
N VAL A 23 2.73 -0.54 -2.14
CA VAL A 23 1.85 0.32 -2.93
C VAL A 23 0.67 -0.50 -3.43
N ALA A 24 -0.55 -0.07 -3.12
CA ALA A 24 -1.77 -0.61 -3.68
C ALA A 24 -2.35 0.34 -4.73
N TRP A 25 -3.17 -0.20 -5.63
CA TRP A 25 -3.82 0.56 -6.69
C TRP A 25 -5.22 0.06 -7.00
N LYS A 26 -6.06 0.95 -7.55
CA LYS A 26 -7.35 0.62 -8.17
C LYS A 26 -7.60 1.50 -9.38
N TYR A 27 -8.38 1.01 -10.33
CA TYR A 27 -8.90 1.86 -11.40
C TYR A 27 -10.00 2.81 -10.87
N LYS A 28 -10.06 4.02 -11.41
CA LYS A 28 -11.12 5.01 -11.09
C LYS A 28 -12.49 4.59 -11.63
N TYR A 29 -12.50 3.94 -12.80
CA TYR A 29 -13.72 3.62 -13.56
C TYR A 29 -13.92 2.12 -13.81
N LYS A 30 -13.11 1.26 -13.19
CA LYS A 30 -13.23 -0.22 -13.27
C LYS A 30 -13.19 -0.81 -11.87
N PHE A 31 -13.74 -2.00 -11.71
CA PHE A 31 -13.70 -2.75 -10.44
C PHE A 31 -12.38 -3.47 -10.18
N GLU A 32 -11.37 -3.22 -11.00
CA GLU A 32 -10.06 -3.86 -10.91
C GLU A 32 -9.12 -3.10 -9.97
N LYS A 33 -8.42 -3.86 -9.14
CA LYS A 33 -7.48 -3.38 -8.13
C LYS A 33 -6.34 -4.38 -7.95
N GLY A 34 -5.24 -3.92 -7.40
CA GLY A 34 -4.09 -4.76 -7.09
C GLY A 34 -3.12 -4.07 -6.15
N HIS A 35 -1.97 -4.69 -5.98
CA HIS A 35 -0.86 -4.16 -5.20
C HIS A 35 0.46 -4.64 -5.80
N PHE A 36 1.53 -3.91 -5.51
CA PHE A 36 2.89 -4.35 -5.78
C PHE A 36 3.36 -5.19 -4.58
N ASP A 37 4.07 -6.29 -4.82
CA ASP A 37 4.51 -7.21 -3.76
C ASP A 37 5.77 -6.76 -3.02
N GLU A 38 6.36 -5.63 -3.42
CA GLU A 38 7.51 -5.03 -2.78
C GLU A 38 7.15 -4.46 -1.40
N GLU A 39 7.89 -4.88 -0.37
CA GLU A 39 7.81 -4.30 0.97
C GLU A 39 8.68 -3.03 1.06
N LEU A 40 8.06 -1.94 1.48
CA LEU A 40 8.61 -0.60 1.59
C LEU A 40 8.35 -0.03 2.98
N THR A 41 9.02 1.08 3.29
CA THR A 41 8.55 1.97 4.36
C THR A 41 7.30 2.74 3.93
N TYR A 42 6.50 3.24 4.88
CA TYR A 42 5.35 4.09 4.59
C TYR A 42 5.76 5.32 3.75
N GLY A 43 6.89 5.96 4.07
CA GLY A 43 7.37 7.14 3.35
C GLY A 43 7.87 6.82 1.93
N GLU A 44 8.42 5.63 1.69
CA GLU A 44 8.77 5.16 0.34
C GLU A 44 7.52 4.81 -0.47
N ALA A 45 6.57 4.09 0.13
CA ALA A 45 5.31 3.75 -0.52
C ALA A 45 4.49 5.01 -0.88
N LEU A 46 4.51 6.04 -0.02
CA LEU A 46 3.84 7.31 -0.29
C LEU A 46 4.43 8.01 -1.51
N ARG A 47 5.75 8.21 -1.52
CA ARG A 47 6.45 8.84 -2.67
C ARG A 47 6.21 8.08 -3.96
N LYS A 48 6.29 6.74 -3.91
CA LYS A 48 6.04 5.89 -5.07
C LYS A 48 4.59 5.97 -5.55
N ALA A 49 3.62 6.05 -4.65
CA ALA A 49 2.22 6.25 -5.00
C ALA A 49 1.99 7.59 -5.72
N GLU A 50 2.59 8.68 -5.24
CA GLU A 50 2.52 10.01 -5.86
C GLU A 50 3.15 10.00 -7.27
N GLU A 51 4.31 9.36 -7.43
CA GLU A 51 4.96 9.21 -8.74
C GLU A 51 4.11 8.40 -9.75
N LEU A 52 3.40 7.38 -9.27
CA LEU A 52 2.55 6.54 -10.11
C LEU A 52 1.24 7.26 -10.47
N GLU A 53 0.66 8.03 -9.56
CA GLU A 53 -0.54 8.82 -9.83
C GLU A 53 -0.31 9.85 -10.95
N ALA A 54 0.90 10.43 -11.03
CA ALA A 54 1.27 11.32 -12.13
C ALA A 54 1.42 10.60 -13.49
N LYS A 55 1.73 9.30 -13.51
CA LYS A 55 1.97 8.52 -14.73
C LYS A 55 0.73 7.78 -15.22
N GLU A 56 -0.17 7.40 -14.31
CA GLU A 56 -1.32 6.57 -14.57
C GLU A 56 -2.61 7.25 -14.08
N PRO A 57 -3.11 8.28 -14.81
CA PRO A 57 -4.21 9.12 -14.33
C PRO A 57 -5.54 8.38 -14.17
N ASP A 58 -5.69 7.19 -14.76
CA ASP A 58 -6.87 6.33 -14.64
C ASP A 58 -6.86 5.46 -13.36
N LYS A 59 -5.75 5.45 -12.63
CA LYS A 59 -5.56 4.70 -11.40
C LYS A 59 -5.43 5.64 -10.21
N VAL A 60 -5.76 5.10 -9.04
CA VAL A 60 -5.49 5.71 -7.73
C VAL A 60 -4.51 4.81 -7.02
N PHE A 61 -3.49 5.38 -6.40
CA PHE A 61 -2.44 4.65 -5.68
C PHE A 61 -2.43 5.07 -4.20
N TRP A 62 -2.09 4.16 -3.30
CA TRP A 62 -1.94 4.48 -1.88
C TRP A 62 -0.95 3.53 -1.19
N PRO A 63 -0.33 3.96 -0.08
CA PRO A 63 0.39 3.06 0.81
C PRO A 63 -0.61 2.11 1.51
N GLU A 64 -0.41 0.81 1.33
CA GLU A 64 -1.20 -0.25 1.97
C GLU A 64 -0.36 -0.98 2.99
N LEU A 65 -0.91 -1.17 4.20
CA LEU A 65 -0.29 -1.94 5.27
C LEU A 65 -0.32 -3.44 4.91
N MET A 66 0.81 -4.10 5.04
CA MET A 66 0.94 -5.54 4.84
C MET A 66 0.60 -6.29 6.14
N TYR A 67 0.12 -7.52 5.98
CA TYR A 67 -0.18 -8.43 7.08
C TYR A 67 0.68 -9.69 6.94
N GLU A 68 1.14 -10.23 8.06
CA GLU A 68 1.72 -11.56 8.13
C GLU A 68 0.63 -12.60 7.79
N GLN A 69 0.97 -13.55 6.91
CA GLN A 69 0.13 -14.70 6.56
C GLN A 69 0.46 -15.90 7.44
#